data_AF-A0A2M8NFV2-F1
#
_entry.id   AF-A0A2M8NFV2-F1
#
_cell.length_a   1.000
_cell.length_b   1.000
_cell.length_c   1.000
_cell.angle_alpha   90.00
_cell.angle_beta   90.00
_cell.angle_gamma   90.00
#
_symmetry.space_group_name_H-M   'P 1'
#
loop_
_entity.id
_entity.type
_entity.pdbx_description
1 polymer ?
#
loop_
_entity_poly.entity_id
_entity_poly.type
_entity_poly.pdbx_seq_one_letter_code
_entity_poly.pdbx_strand_id
1 'polypeptide(L)'
;MPLQGNLRDFSTTQLLNLINLAGKTGTLIIFEGVKTNEKDAMGNPRMIPGAERARVSFKMGKLIAASLGAQDGNLVSVLNKAGKLTDEQVRIIRERARNTSDKA
;
A
#
# COMPACT_ATOMS: atom_id res chain seq x y z
N MET A 1 -2.13 -13.61 23.74
CA MET A 1 -1.16 -14.67 23.46
C MET A 1 -0.03 -14.07 22.62
N PRO A 2 1.24 -14.23 23.00
CA PRO A 2 2.34 -13.75 22.16
C PRO A 2 2.37 -14.60 20.89
N LEU A 3 2.21 -13.95 19.73
CA LEU A 3 2.31 -14.59 18.42
C LEU A 3 3.78 -14.95 18.19
N GLN A 4 4.16 -16.17 18.56
CA GLN A 4 5.48 -16.72 18.28
C GLN A 4 5.46 -17.23 16.83
N GLY A 5 5.99 -16.43 15.91
CA GLY A 5 6.03 -16.75 14.47
C GLY A 5 6.72 -15.66 13.69
N ASN A 6 7.31 -15.99 12.54
CA ASN A 6 7.93 -15.00 11.69
C ASN A 6 6.84 -14.26 10.90
N LEU A 7 6.95 -12.93 10.75
CA LEU A 7 5.94 -12.15 10.03
C LEU A 7 5.74 -12.64 8.59
N ARG A 8 6.78 -13.27 8.00
CA ARG A 8 6.73 -13.87 6.66
C ARG A 8 5.82 -15.10 6.56
N ASP A 9 5.49 -15.74 7.69
CA ASP A 9 4.65 -16.94 7.72
C ASP A 9 3.16 -16.58 7.77
N PHE A 10 2.84 -15.30 7.98
CA PHE A 10 1.46 -14.82 7.96
C PHE A 10 1.00 -14.55 6.53
N SER A 11 -0.21 -15.01 6.21
CA SER A 11 -0.88 -14.59 4.97
C SER A 11 -1.29 -13.12 5.07
N THR A 12 -1.40 -12.46 3.92
CA THR A 12 -1.87 -11.07 3.84
C THR A 12 -3.21 -10.88 4.57
N THR A 13 -4.13 -11.84 4.45
CA THR A 13 -5.44 -11.80 5.13
C THR A 13 -5.30 -11.87 6.65
N GLN A 14 -4.38 -12.69 7.17
CA GLN A 14 -4.14 -12.77 8.61
C GLN A 14 -3.58 -11.44 9.16
N LEU A 15 -2.69 -10.78 8.42
CA LEU A 15 -2.18 -9.45 8.79
C LEU A 15 -3.30 -8.40 8.83
N LEU A 16 -4.15 -8.38 7.81
CA LEU A 16 -5.30 -7.46 7.75
C LEU A 16 -6.29 -7.70 8.89
N ASN A 17 -6.56 -8.97 9.21
CA ASN A 17 -7.42 -9.33 10.33
C ASN A 17 -6.82 -8.88 11.67
N LEU A 18 -5.51 -9.04 11.85
CA LEU A 18 -4.82 -8.59 13.07
C LEU A 18 -4.87 -7.06 13.20
N ILE A 19 -4.66 -6.33 12.10
CA ILE A 19 -4.78 -4.86 12.07
C ILE A 19 -6.18 -4.41 12.47
N ASN A 20 -7.21 -5.05 11.92
CA ASN A 20 -8.61 -4.74 12.23
C ASN A 20 -8.96 -5.08 13.69
N LEU A 21 -8.59 -6.27 14.17
CA LEU A 21 -8.88 -6.72 15.53
C LEU A 21 -8.16 -5.88 16.59
N ALA A 22 -6.90 -5.49 16.33
CA ALA A 22 -6.12 -4.68 17.25
C ALA A 22 -6.40 -3.17 17.12
N GLY A 23 -7.32 -2.76 16.25
CA GLY A 23 -7.69 -1.35 16.05
C GLY A 23 -6.52 -0.46 15.62
N LYS A 24 -5.54 -0.99 14.89
CA LYS A 24 -4.30 -0.26 14.59
C LYS A 24 -4.54 0.89 13.62
N THR A 25 -3.86 2.00 13.86
CA THR A 25 -3.79 3.17 12.97
C THR A 25 -2.36 3.30 12.46
N GLY A 26 -2.19 3.49 11.16
CA GLY A 26 -0.87 3.57 10.53
C GLY A 26 -0.86 3.02 9.11
N THR A 27 0.33 2.95 8.51
CA THR A 27 0.51 2.51 7.12
C THR A 27 1.30 1.23 7.05
N LEU A 28 0.75 0.22 6.40
CA LEU A 28 1.44 -0.99 6.00
C LEU A 28 2.08 -0.75 4.62
N ILE A 29 3.40 -0.85 4.54
CA ILE A 29 4.14 -0.76 3.28
C ILE A 29 4.59 -2.17 2.89
N ILE A 30 4.26 -2.58 1.67
CA ILE A 30 4.57 -3.91 1.14
C ILE A 30 5.69 -3.75 0.13
N PHE A 31 6.77 -4.50 0.32
CA PHE A 31 7.91 -4.55 -0.58
C PHE A 31 7.99 -5.91 -1.27
N GLU A 32 8.62 -5.93 -2.44
CA GLU A 32 9.06 -7.16 -3.06
C GLU A 32 10.12 -7.83 -2.17
N GLY A 33 9.98 -9.14 -1.93
CA GLY A 33 10.96 -9.89 -1.16
C GLY A 33 12.09 -10.36 -2.05
N VAL A 34 13.30 -9.84 -1.85
CA VAL A 34 14.50 -10.30 -2.58
C VAL A 34 15.25 -11.32 -1.71
N LYS A 35 15.45 -12.52 -2.24
CA LYS A 35 16.23 -13.57 -1.59
C LYS A 35 17.71 -13.22 -1.61
N THR A 36 18.36 -13.30 -0.47
CA THR A 36 19.82 -13.20 -0.36
C THR A 36 20.43 -14.58 -0.20
N ASN A 37 21.75 -14.67 -0.39
CA ASN A 37 22.52 -15.90 -0.16
C ASN A 37 22.79 -16.16 1.34
N GLU A 38 22.45 -15.22 2.21
CA GLU A 38 22.59 -15.35 3.65
C GLU A 38 21.40 -16.08 4.25
N LYS A 39 21.63 -16.78 5.37
CA LYS A 39 20.55 -17.38 6.17
C LYS A 39 20.22 -16.45 7.33
N ASP A 40 18.95 -16.40 7.70
CA ASP A 40 18.51 -15.72 8.91
C ASP A 40 18.75 -16.57 10.18
N ALA A 41 18.40 -16.02 11.34
CA ALA A 41 18.51 -16.69 12.64
C ALA A 41 17.73 -18.02 12.75
N MET A 42 16.82 -18.31 11.81
CA MET A 42 16.03 -19.53 11.75
C MET A 42 16.49 -20.47 10.62
N GLY A 43 17.61 -20.17 9.96
CA GLY A 43 18.19 -21.00 8.90
C GLY A 43 17.53 -20.86 7.52
N ASN A 44 16.54 -19.97 7.38
CA ASN A 44 15.85 -19.71 6.11
C ASN A 44 16.63 -18.69 5.26
N PRO A 45 16.48 -18.68 3.93
CA PRO A 45 17.04 -17.62 3.09
C PRO A 45 16.59 -16.25 3.61
N ARG A 46 17.56 -15.40 3.93
CA ARG A 46 17.29 -14.05 4.43
C ARG A 46 16.67 -13.23 3.30
N MET A 47 15.55 -12.61 3.61
CA MET A 47 14.83 -11.72 2.69
C MET A 47 15.20 -10.28 2.99
N ILE A 48 15.48 -9.49 1.96
CA ILE A 48 15.62 -8.03 2.06
C ILE A 48 14.50 -7.34 1.26
N PRO A 49 14.06 -6.15 1.68
CA PRO A 49 13.08 -5.38 0.93
C PRO A 49 13.68 -4.90 -0.41
N GLY A 50 13.02 -5.27 -1.51
CA GLY A 50 13.28 -4.76 -2.86
C GLY A 50 12.40 -3.55 -3.17
N ALA A 51 11.83 -3.51 -4.38
CA ALA A 51 10.96 -2.41 -4.79
C ALA A 51 9.66 -2.37 -3.98
N GLU A 52 9.14 -1.17 -3.72
CA GLU A 52 7.85 -1.00 -3.08
C GLU A 52 6.70 -1.44 -4.01
N ARG A 53 5.80 -2.26 -3.48
CA ARG A 53 4.68 -2.86 -4.20
C ARG A 53 3.35 -2.25 -3.82
N ALA A 54 3.18 -1.79 -2.57
CA ALA A 54 1.94 -1.16 -2.13
C ALA A 54 2.12 -0.36 -0.83
N ARG A 55 1.24 0.61 -0.62
CA ARG A 55 0.98 1.21 0.70
C ARG A 55 -0.50 1.07 1.03
N VAL A 56 -0.78 0.68 2.26
CA VAL A 56 -2.14 0.47 2.76
C VAL A 56 -2.27 1.17 4.10
N SER A 57 -3.09 2.22 4.16
CA SER A 57 -3.26 3.05 5.35
C SER A 57 -4.54 2.70 6.09
N PHE A 58 -4.44 2.63 7.41
CA PHE A 58 -5.53 2.25 8.31
C PHE A 58 -5.77 3.31 9.38
N LYS A 59 -7.03 3.46 9.78
CA LYS A 59 -7.46 4.24 10.94
C LYS A 59 -8.40 3.40 11.78
N MET A 60 -8.06 3.17 13.05
CA MET A 60 -8.81 2.31 13.96
C MET A 60 -9.12 0.92 13.37
N GLY A 61 -8.14 0.31 12.70
CA GLY A 61 -8.30 -0.99 12.06
C GLY A 61 -9.09 -0.99 10.75
N LYS A 62 -9.61 0.15 10.30
CA LYS A 62 -10.33 0.30 9.01
C LYS A 62 -9.41 0.82 7.93
N LEU A 63 -9.53 0.25 6.73
CA LEU A 63 -8.82 0.71 5.54
C LEU A 63 -9.32 2.11 5.14
N ILE A 64 -8.40 3.07 5.01
CA ILE A 64 -8.73 4.45 4.60
C ILE A 64 -8.10 4.84 3.26
N ALA A 65 -6.97 4.23 2.89
CA ALA A 65 -6.31 4.47 1.61
C ALA A 65 -5.49 3.24 1.21
N ALA A 66 -5.39 2.99 -0.09
CA ALA A 66 -4.51 1.98 -0.64
C ALA A 66 -3.92 2.47 -1.96
N SER A 67 -2.62 2.29 -2.15
CA SER A 67 -1.93 2.48 -3.42
C SER A 67 -1.10 1.24 -3.76
N LEU A 68 -1.01 0.93 -5.05
CA LEU A 68 -0.24 -0.18 -5.59
C LEU A 68 0.96 0.38 -6.35
N GLY A 69 2.16 0.26 -5.78
CA GLY A 69 3.42 0.71 -6.38
C GLY A 69 3.34 2.13 -6.93
N ALA A 70 3.77 2.31 -8.18
CA ALA A 70 3.74 3.59 -8.90
C ALA A 70 2.33 4.02 -9.38
N GLN A 71 1.26 3.29 -9.08
CA GLN A 71 -0.08 3.82 -9.33
C GLN A 71 -0.44 4.80 -8.23
N ASP A 72 -0.23 6.08 -8.52
CA ASP A 72 -0.83 7.17 -7.78
C ASP A 72 -2.34 6.91 -7.67
N GLY A 73 -2.80 6.69 -6.44
CA GLY A 73 -4.21 6.69 -6.07
C GLY A 73 -4.83 8.08 -6.18
N ASN A 74 -4.40 8.86 -7.18
CA ASN A 74 -4.94 10.18 -7.49
C ASN A 74 -6.45 10.01 -7.69
N LEU A 75 -7.23 10.83 -6.98
CA LEU A 75 -8.68 10.83 -7.01
C LEU A 75 -9.22 10.84 -8.44
N VAL A 76 -8.55 11.54 -9.36
CA VAL A 76 -8.90 11.59 -10.79
C VAL A 76 -8.79 10.21 -11.44
N SER A 77 -7.72 9.45 -11.14
CA SER A 77 -7.51 8.09 -11.64
C SER A 77 -8.53 7.12 -11.03
N VAL A 78 -8.92 7.31 -9.76
CA VAL A 78 -9.93 6.49 -9.08
C VAL A 78 -11.33 6.75 -9.66
N LEU A 79 -11.69 8.00 -9.87
CA LEU A 79 -12.99 8.39 -10.43
C LEU A 79 -13.15 7.95 -11.90
N ASN A 80 -12.06 7.96 -12.67
CA ASN A 80 -12.06 7.41 -14.03
C ASN A 80 -12.30 5.89 -14.01
N LYS A 81 -11.55 5.15 -13.19
CA LYS A 81 -11.78 3.70 -13.03
C LYS A 81 -13.19 3.35 -12.54
N ALA A 82 -13.80 4.22 -11.74
CA ALA A 82 -15.18 4.06 -11.28
C ALA A 82 -16.24 4.46 -12.33
N GLY A 83 -15.82 4.85 -13.55
CA GLY A 83 -16.70 5.33 -14.61
C GLY A 83 -17.37 6.68 -14.32
N LYS A 84 -16.89 7.41 -13.30
CA LYS A 84 -17.42 8.73 -12.90
C LYS A 84 -16.77 9.88 -13.65
N LEU A 85 -15.61 9.64 -14.27
CA LEU A 85 -14.95 10.56 -15.18
C LEU A 85 -14.61 9.84 -16.49
N THR A 86 -14.77 10.54 -17.60
CA THR A 86 -14.28 10.07 -18.91
C THR A 86 -12.79 10.37 -19.08
N ASP A 87 -12.13 9.69 -20.02
CA ASP A 87 -10.70 9.91 -20.30
C ASP A 87 -10.40 11.36 -20.69
N GLU A 88 -11.31 12.01 -21.41
CA GLU A 88 -11.20 13.42 -21.77
C GLU A 88 -11.30 14.34 -20.55
N GLN A 89 -12.21 14.05 -19.61
CA GLN A 89 -12.31 14.80 -18.36
C GLN A 89 -11.05 14.65 -17.50
N VAL A 90 -10.46 13.45 -17.46
CA VAL A 90 -9.19 13.22 -16.76
C VAL A 90 -8.06 14.04 -17.37
N ARG A 91 -7.98 14.08 -18.71
CA ARG A 91 -6.98 14.85 -19.45
C ARG A 91 -7.06 16.34 -19.09
N ILE A 92 -8.26 16.92 -19.18
CA ILE A 92 -8.51 18.33 -18.88
C ILE A 92 -8.17 18.65 -17.41
N ILE A 93 -8.57 17.80 -16.46
CA ILE A 93 -8.29 18.04 -15.03
C ILE A 93 -6.78 18.00 -14.75
N ARG A 94 -6.04 17.05 -15.34
CA ARG A 94 -4.57 16.97 -15.18
C ARG A 94 -3.86 18.17 -15.79
N GLU A 95 -4.33 18.64 -16.95
CA GLU A 95 -3.76 19.80 -17.63
C GLU A 95 -4.01 21.10 -16.85
N ARG A 96 -5.21 21.27 -16.27
CA ARG A 96 -5.53 22.41 -15.41
C ARG A 96 -4.82 22.38 -14.06
N ALA A 97 -4.69 21.20 -13.46
CA ALA A 97 -3.98 21.03 -12.19
C ALA A 97 -2.49 21.36 -12.32
N ARG A 98 -1.85 21.13 -13.48
CA ARG A 98 -0.48 21.58 -13.75
C ARG A 98 -0.34 23.10 -13.75
N ASN A 99 -1.38 23.83 -14.13
CA ASN A 99 -1.39 25.29 -14.24
C ASN A 99 -1.92 25.99 -12.98
N THR A 100 -2.29 25.24 -11.94
CA THR A 100 -2.77 25.75 -10.66
C THR A 100 -1.83 25.27 -9.57
N SER A 101 -0.62 25.86 -9.47
CA SER A 101 0.15 25.75 -8.24
C SER A 101 -0.56 26.57 -7.17
N ASP A 102 -0.75 26.01 -5.98
CA ASP A 102 -1.34 26.66 -4.80
C ASP A 102 -1.05 28.16 -4.74
N LYS A 103 -2.10 28.98 -4.80
CA LYS A 103 -2.07 30.30 -4.18
C LYS A 103 -2.42 30.06 -2.72
N ALA A 104 -1.38 29.97 -1.88
CA ALA A 104 -1.50 30.05 -0.44
C ALA A 104 -2.16 31.37 0.01
#